data_AF-A0A7C7YM36-F1
#
_entry.id   AF-A0A7C7YM36-F1
#
_cell.length_a   1.000
_cell.length_b   1.000
_cell.length_c   1.000
_cell.angle_alpha   90.00
_cell.angle_beta   90.00
_cell.angle_gamma   90.00
#
_symmetry.space_group_name_H-M   'P 1'
#
loop_
_entity.id
_entity.type
_entity.pdbx_description
1 polymer ?
#
loop_
_entity_poly.entity_id
_entity_poly.type
_entity_poly.pdbx_seq_one_letter_code
_entity_poly.pdbx_strand_id
1 'polypeptide(L)'
;AARNPLSAGIVARTLIRHGSDAQREAWLPGIRSGALHFSLAYSEPEAGSDLAGLRVRAERAGDEYIVHGQKCWQSYAQDMDCFWLLARTGT
;
A
#
# COMPACT_ATOMS: atom_id res chain seq x y z
N ALA A 1 -14.68 -15.31 -5.18
CA ALA A 1 -14.27 -14.08 -5.89
C ALA A 1 -12.86 -14.25 -6.46
N ALA A 2 -12.55 -13.64 -7.61
CA ALA A 2 -11.22 -13.76 -8.22
C ALA A 2 -10.15 -13.18 -7.28
N ARG A 3 -9.06 -13.92 -7.07
CA ARG A 3 -7.95 -13.49 -6.22
C ARG A 3 -7.28 -12.27 -6.84
N ASN A 4 -7.22 -11.15 -6.12
CA ASN A 4 -6.51 -9.96 -6.58
C ASN A 4 -5.00 -10.29 -6.70
N PRO A 5 -4.40 -10.24 -7.91
CA PRO A 5 -2.99 -10.60 -8.09
C PRO A 5 -2.03 -9.61 -7.44
N LEU A 6 -2.50 -8.43 -7.02
CA LEU A 6 -1.67 -7.39 -6.42
C LEU A 6 -1.14 -7.80 -5.05
N SER A 7 -1.96 -8.43 -4.19
CA SER A 7 -1.54 -8.82 -2.85
C SER A 7 -0.35 -9.79 -2.86
N ALA A 8 -0.44 -10.89 -3.61
CA ALA A 8 0.63 -11.87 -3.71
C ALA A 8 1.76 -11.43 -4.66
N GLY A 9 1.44 -10.60 -5.66
CA GLY A 9 2.38 -10.13 -6.67
C GLY A 9 3.34 -9.08 -6.12
N ILE A 10 2.85 -7.88 -5.79
CA ILE A 10 3.70 -6.76 -5.42
C ILE A 10 3.89 -6.66 -3.90
N VAL A 11 2.82 -6.83 -3.11
CA VAL A 11 2.88 -6.59 -1.65
C VAL A 11 3.68 -7.67 -0.94
N ALA A 12 3.33 -8.95 -1.12
CA ALA A 12 4.05 -10.06 -0.50
C ALA A 12 5.52 -10.11 -0.91
N ARG A 13 5.84 -9.89 -2.20
CA ARG A 13 7.24 -9.87 -2.66
C ARG A 13 8.02 -8.71 -2.05
N THR A 14 7.40 -7.55 -1.90
CA THR A 14 8.04 -6.40 -1.25
C THR A 14 8.29 -6.66 0.23
N LEU A 15 7.32 -7.22 0.95
CA LEU A 15 7.48 -7.62 2.35
C LEU A 15 8.56 -8.70 2.55
N ILE A 16 8.62 -9.70 1.67
CA ILE A 16 9.68 -10.73 1.71
C ILE A 16 11.05 -10.07 1.54
N ARG A 17 11.19 -9.18 0.55
CA ARG A 17 12.48 -8.58 0.22
C ARG A 17 12.92 -7.48 1.20
N HIS A 18 11.99 -6.67 1.67
CA HIS A 18 12.28 -5.41 2.38
C HIS A 18 11.59 -5.25 3.72
N GLY A 19 10.59 -6.08 4.04
CA GLY A 19 9.87 -6.00 5.31
C GLY A 19 10.72 -6.48 6.48
N SER A 20 10.45 -5.94 7.66
CA SER A 20 10.97 -6.49 8.91
C SER A 20 10.34 -7.86 9.21
N ASP A 21 10.95 -8.63 10.11
CA ASP A 21 10.38 -9.92 10.51
C ASP A 21 8.98 -9.77 11.11
N ALA A 22 8.78 -8.75 11.95
CA ALA A 22 7.46 -8.41 12.49
C ALA A 22 6.43 -8.10 11.39
N GLN A 23 6.81 -7.38 10.33
CA GLN A 23 5.91 -7.12 9.20
C GLN A 23 5.61 -8.41 8.40
N ARG A 24 6.62 -9.26 8.18
CA ARG A 24 6.45 -10.52 7.47
C ARG A 24 5.48 -11.44 8.21
N GLU A 25 5.66 -11.57 9.52
CA GLU A 25 4.81 -12.39 10.41
C GLU A 25 3.37 -11.86 10.45
N ALA A 26 3.19 -10.54 10.53
CA ALA A 26 1.87 -9.92 10.58
C ALA A 26 1.07 -10.08 9.26
N TRP A 27 1.72 -9.92 8.11
CA TRP A 27 1.01 -9.71 6.84
C TRP A 27 1.05 -10.90 5.88
N LEU A 28 2.17 -11.64 5.78
CA LEU A 28 2.32 -12.71 4.79
C LEU A 28 1.36 -13.89 4.98
N PRO A 29 1.04 -14.35 6.21
CA PRO A 29 0.09 -15.45 6.40
C PRO A 29 -1.29 -15.15 5.81
N GLY A 30 -1.81 -13.93 6.03
CA GLY A 30 -3.10 -13.49 5.50
C GLY A 30 -3.12 -13.34 3.98
N ILE A 31 -2.04 -12.80 3.40
CA ILE A 31 -1.89 -12.73 1.94
C ILE A 31 -1.83 -14.15 1.33
N ARG A 32 -1.11 -15.07 1.97
CA ARG A 32 -0.95 -16.45 1.51
C ARG A 32 -2.26 -17.23 1.54
N SER A 33 -3.06 -17.09 2.59
CA SER A 33 -4.36 -17.74 2.70
C SER A 33 -5.42 -17.10 1.81
N GLY A 34 -5.21 -15.86 1.38
CA GLY A 34 -6.23 -15.06 0.70
C GLY A 34 -7.28 -14.50 1.67
N ALA A 35 -6.96 -14.41 2.96
CA ALA A 35 -7.80 -13.74 3.94
C ALA A 35 -7.54 -12.23 4.01
N LEU A 36 -6.44 -11.77 3.40
CA LEU A 36 -6.05 -10.36 3.38
C LEU A 36 -5.70 -9.92 1.96
N HIS A 37 -6.36 -8.85 1.51
CA HIS A 37 -6.19 -8.30 0.18
C HIS A 37 -5.85 -6.81 0.20
N PHE A 38 -5.04 -6.41 -0.78
CA PHE A 38 -4.56 -5.03 -0.93
C PHE A 38 -4.99 -4.44 -2.27
N SER A 39 -5.44 -3.18 -2.24
CA SER A 39 -5.46 -2.32 -3.42
C SER A 39 -4.19 -1.45 -3.47
N LEU A 40 -3.75 -1.06 -4.67
CA LEU A 40 -2.60 -0.18 -4.88
C LEU A 40 -3.03 1.29 -4.84
N ALA A 41 -2.53 2.04 -3.86
CA ALA A 41 -2.83 3.46 -3.67
C ALA A 41 -1.62 4.35 -4.04
N TYR A 42 -1.27 4.35 -5.33
CA TYR A 42 -0.11 5.09 -5.85
C TYR A 42 -0.54 6.37 -6.57
N SER A 43 -1.41 6.24 -7.57
CA SER A 43 -1.86 7.35 -8.42
C SER A 43 -2.61 8.43 -7.64
N GLU A 44 -2.36 9.66 -8.05
CA GLU A 44 -2.95 10.90 -7.55
C GLU A 44 -3.56 11.68 -8.71
N PRO A 45 -4.49 12.62 -8.47
CA PRO A 45 -5.07 13.44 -9.53
C PRO A 45 -4.00 14.13 -10.39
N GLU A 46 -2.89 14.54 -9.76
CA GLU A 46 -1.79 15.28 -10.38
C GLU A 46 -0.59 14.39 -10.75
N ALA A 47 -0.59 13.09 -10.40
CA ALA A 47 0.57 12.21 -10.59
C ALA A 47 0.17 10.76 -10.89
N GLY A 48 0.64 10.23 -12.02
CA GLY A 48 0.44 8.85 -12.46
C GLY A 48 1.75 8.21 -12.89
N SER A 49 2.08 8.32 -14.19
CA SER A 49 3.34 7.79 -14.74
C SER A 49 4.58 8.44 -14.12
N ASP A 50 4.53 9.75 -13.83
CA ASP A 50 5.55 10.42 -13.02
C ASP A 50 5.27 10.19 -11.52
N LEU A 51 5.68 9.01 -11.05
CA LEU A 51 5.49 8.64 -9.65
C LEU A 51 6.35 9.51 -8.72
N ALA A 52 7.48 10.04 -9.19
CA ALA A 52 8.30 10.94 -8.39
C ALA A 52 7.58 12.27 -8.10
N GLY A 53 6.60 12.65 -8.91
CA GLY A 53 5.75 13.84 -8.75
C GLY A 53 4.66 13.76 -7.66
N LEU A 54 4.39 12.60 -7.05
CA LEU A 54 3.27 12.38 -6.09
C LEU A 54 3.26 13.36 -4.91
N ARG A 55 2.15 13.99 -4.53
CA ARG A 55 2.11 15.02 -3.48
C ARG A 55 1.60 14.54 -2.13
N VAL A 56 0.96 13.36 -2.06
CA VAL A 56 0.51 12.79 -0.77
C VAL A 56 1.70 12.63 0.16
N ARG A 57 1.54 13.11 1.40
CA ARG A 57 2.58 13.17 2.43
C ARG A 57 2.14 12.42 3.68
N ALA A 58 3.11 11.80 4.35
CA ALA A 58 2.93 11.12 5.62
C ALA A 58 3.84 11.80 6.67
N GLU A 59 3.22 12.50 7.62
CA GLU A 59 3.91 13.16 8.73
C GLU A 59 4.01 12.21 9.92
N ARG A 60 5.21 12.09 10.51
CA ARG A 60 5.40 11.25 11.70
C ARG A 60 4.83 11.95 12.94
N ALA A 61 3.90 11.30 13.62
CA ALA A 61 3.28 11.76 14.86
C ALA A 61 3.45 10.67 15.95
N GLY A 62 4.58 10.72 16.66
CA GLY A 62 4.94 9.66 17.62
C GLY A 62 5.34 8.37 16.91
N ASP A 63 4.61 7.29 17.21
CA ASP A 63 4.73 5.96 16.61
C ASP A 63 3.84 5.75 15.37
N GLU A 64 3.03 6.75 15.03
CA GLU A 64 2.12 6.71 13.87
C GLU A 64 2.52 7.71 12.77
N TYR A 65 1.87 7.56 11.60
CA TYR A 65 1.95 8.53 10.51
C TYR A 65 0.56 9.11 10.22
N ILE A 66 0.47 10.44 10.12
CA ILE A 66 -0.72 11.14 9.64
C ILE A 66 -0.56 11.39 8.15
N VAL A 67 -1.48 10.84 7.35
CA VAL A 67 -1.45 10.93 5.89
C VAL A 67 -2.34 12.08 5.41
N HIS A 68 -1.79 12.94 4.55
CA HIS A 68 -2.50 14.07 3.94
C HIS A 68 -2.46 13.99 2.41
N GLY A 69 -3.62 14.16 1.78
CA GLY A 69 -3.78 14.31 0.34
C GLY A 69 -4.86 13.39 -0.23
N GLN A 70 -4.83 13.19 -1.54
CA GLN A 70 -5.83 12.41 -2.27
C GLN A 70 -5.17 11.39 -3.21
N LYS A 71 -5.65 10.15 -3.16
CA LYS A 71 -5.37 9.10 -4.13
C LYS A 71 -6.57 8.90 -5.05
N CYS A 72 -6.35 8.41 -6.27
CA CYS A 72 -7.43 8.09 -7.21
C CYS A 72 -7.07 6.90 -8.11
N TRP A 73 -8.09 6.29 -8.74
CA TRP A 73 -7.96 5.17 -9.68
C TRP A 73 -7.53 3.82 -9.07
N GLN A 74 -7.87 3.57 -7.80
CA GLN A 74 -7.59 2.32 -7.10
C GLN A 74 -8.50 1.20 -7.61
N SER A 75 -7.93 0.18 -8.26
CA SER A 75 -8.70 -1.00 -8.65
C SER A 75 -9.20 -1.75 -7.42
N TYR A 76 -10.49 -2.12 -7.43
CA TYR A 76 -11.16 -2.86 -6.36
C TYR A 76 -11.10 -2.20 -4.98
N ALA A 77 -10.94 -0.87 -4.90
CA ALA A 77 -10.77 -0.15 -3.63
C ALA A 77 -11.84 -0.50 -2.58
N GLN A 78 -13.08 -0.68 -3.02
CA GLN A 78 -14.24 -0.99 -2.18
C GLN A 78 -14.27 -2.42 -1.62
N ASP A 79 -13.50 -3.33 -2.21
CA ASP A 79 -13.54 -4.77 -1.89
C ASP A 79 -12.25 -5.25 -1.18
N MET A 80 -11.31 -4.36 -0.87
CA MET A 80 -10.00 -4.71 -0.31
C MET A 80 -9.89 -4.32 1.16
N ASP A 81 -9.18 -5.13 1.93
CA ASP A 81 -8.99 -4.92 3.37
C ASP A 81 -8.03 -3.75 3.66
N CYS A 82 -7.05 -3.53 2.78
CA CYS A 82 -5.98 -2.57 2.98
C CYS A 82 -5.57 -1.86 1.68
N PHE A 83 -4.92 -0.71 1.84
CA PHE A 83 -4.21 -0.03 0.75
C PHE A 83 -2.70 -0.18 0.91
N TRP A 84 -2.02 -0.60 -0.16
CA TRP A 84 -0.58 -0.46 -0.30
C TRP A 84 -0.28 0.96 -0.80
N LEU A 85 -0.03 1.85 0.17
CA LEU A 85 0.06 3.29 -0.02
C LEU A 85 1.50 3.75 -0.29
N LEU A 86 1.66 4.64 -1.27
CA LEU A 86 2.89 5.41 -1.46
C LEU A 86 2.66 6.87 -1.06
N ALA A 87 3.51 7.39 -0.18
CA ALA A 87 3.48 8.76 0.31
C ALA A 87 4.92 9.27 0.51
N ARG A 88 5.13 10.59 0.45
CA ARG A 88 6.41 11.20 0.83
C ARG A 88 6.53 11.26 2.35
N THR A 89 7.71 10.91 2.85
CA THR A 89 8.09 11.06 4.26
C THR A 89 9.28 12.02 4.35
N GLY A 90 9.30 12.87 5.37
CA GLY A 90 10.31 13.93 5.52
C GLY A 90 9.84 15.27 4.95
N THR A 91 10.60 16.33 5.25
CA THR A 91 10.40 17.69 4.70
C THR A 91 11.03 17.83 3.33
#